data_AF-A0A1G9MZB7-F1
#
_entry.id   AF-A0A1G9MZB7-F1
#
_cell.length_a   1.000
_cell.length_b   1.000
_cell.length_c   1.000
_cell.angle_alpha   90.00
_cell.angle_beta   90.00
_cell.angle_gamma   90.00
#
_symmetry.space_group_name_H-M   'P 1'
#
loop_
_entity.id
_entity.type
_entity.pdbx_description
1 polymer ?
#
loop_
_entity_poly.entity_id
_entity_poly.type
_entity_poly.pdbx_seq_one_letter_code
_entity_poly.pdbx_strand_id
1 'polypeptide(L)'
;MDLLQFTNPNLFKSISLDQETLILVSKDSKYTFHINFKDEIKGVDFYELALATKNSSGYINKSGTVKVIQKFVLDVLSDKIKNVEDEDTTENKNYKSNNDKKIAKKSVNNNTKSKFYKNLKKR
;
A
#
# COMPACT_ATOMS: atom_id res chain seq x y z
N MET A 1 -21.39 -0.27 9.85
CA MET A 1 -20.62 0.21 8.67
C MET A 1 -19.57 1.18 9.17
N ASP A 2 -18.33 1.01 8.74
CA ASP A 2 -17.25 1.96 9.01
C ASP A 2 -17.33 3.06 7.94
N LEU A 3 -17.35 4.34 8.33
CA LEU A 3 -17.44 5.46 7.39
C LEU A 3 -16.04 6.04 7.12
N LEU A 4 -15.74 6.38 5.87
CA LEU A 4 -14.55 7.15 5.53
C LEU A 4 -14.70 8.57 6.05
N GLN A 5 -13.99 8.87 7.14
CA GLN A 5 -14.04 10.17 7.82
C GLN A 5 -12.64 10.69 8.12
N PHE A 6 -12.44 12.00 7.96
CA PHE A 6 -11.21 12.68 8.35
C PHE A 6 -11.54 13.68 9.46
N THR A 7 -10.93 13.50 10.63
CA THR A 7 -11.24 14.31 11.83
C THR A 7 -10.71 15.74 11.76
N ASN A 8 -9.70 15.99 10.93
CA ASN A 8 -9.11 17.30 10.75
C ASN A 8 -9.28 17.77 9.29
N PRO A 9 -10.37 18.49 8.96
CA PRO A 9 -10.61 18.97 7.60
C PRO A 9 -9.59 20.03 7.16
N ASN A 10 -8.91 20.69 8.11
CA ASN A 10 -7.91 21.71 7.80
C ASN A 10 -6.65 21.15 7.09
N LEU A 11 -6.54 19.83 6.99
CA LEU A 11 -5.49 19.17 6.21
C LEU A 11 -5.71 19.31 4.69
N PHE A 12 -6.92 19.63 4.27
CA PHE A 12 -7.31 19.71 2.87
C PHE A 12 -7.59 21.15 2.46
N LYS A 13 -7.11 21.53 1.27
CA LYS A 13 -7.44 22.80 0.63
C LYS A 13 -8.84 22.76 0.04
N SER A 14 -9.20 21.63 -0.57
CA SER A 14 -10.52 21.41 -1.16
C SER A 14 -10.93 19.96 -1.05
N ILE A 15 -12.23 19.76 -0.93
CA ILE A 15 -12.89 18.45 -0.91
C ILE A 15 -13.99 18.54 -1.97
N SER A 16 -14.00 17.60 -2.91
CA SER A 16 -14.97 17.57 -3.99
C SER A 16 -15.44 16.14 -4.21
N LEU A 17 -16.69 15.98 -4.64
CA LEU A 17 -17.27 14.69 -4.95
C LEU A 17 -17.73 14.71 -6.40
N ASP A 18 -17.19 13.81 -7.22
CA ASP A 18 -17.58 13.62 -8.61
C ASP A 18 -18.16 12.23 -8.80
N GLN A 19 -19.48 12.14 -8.97
CA GLN A 19 -20.26 10.90 -9.08
C GLN A 19 -19.92 9.85 -8.00
N GLU A 20 -18.87 9.07 -8.22
CA GLU A 20 -18.40 7.97 -7.35
C GLU A 20 -16.96 8.18 -6.84
N THR A 21 -16.36 9.35 -7.08
CA THR A 21 -14.98 9.66 -6.69
C THR A 21 -14.92 10.87 -5.76
N LEU A 22 -14.40 10.65 -4.55
CA LEU A 22 -14.04 11.71 -3.61
C LEU A 22 -12.64 12.23 -3.93
N ILE A 23 -12.54 13.51 -4.27
CA ILE A 23 -11.30 14.20 -4.60
C ILE A 23 -10.89 15.08 -3.41
N LEU A 24 -9.71 14.83 -2.87
CA LEU A 24 -9.13 15.58 -1.76
C LEU A 24 -7.83 16.24 -2.22
N VAL A 25 -7.74 17.56 -2.13
CA VAL A 25 -6.49 18.28 -2.43
C VAL A 25 -5.84 18.67 -1.11
N SER A 26 -4.56 18.34 -0.93
CA SER A 26 -3.81 18.69 0.28
C SER A 26 -3.71 20.21 0.45
N LYS A 27 -3.61 20.67 1.71
CA LYS A 27 -3.49 22.10 2.03
C LYS A 27 -2.34 22.78 1.28
N ASP A 28 -1.21 22.09 1.15
CA ASP A 28 -0.02 22.55 0.45
C ASP A 28 -0.06 22.35 -1.07
N SER A 29 -1.17 21.82 -1.60
CA SER A 29 -1.38 21.54 -3.03
C SER A 29 -0.30 20.63 -3.65
N LYS A 30 0.39 19.83 -2.84
CA LYS A 30 1.39 18.85 -3.32
C LYS A 30 0.76 17.51 -3.69
N TYR A 31 -0.36 17.16 -3.07
CA TYR A 31 -1.01 15.86 -3.20
C TYR A 31 -2.48 16.04 -3.56
N THR A 32 -2.95 15.24 -4.51
CA THR A 32 -4.37 15.09 -4.82
C THR A 32 -4.74 13.62 -4.68
N PHE A 33 -5.70 13.32 -3.81
CA PHE A 33 -6.20 11.97 -3.59
C PHE A 33 -7.53 11.81 -4.32
N HIS A 34 -7.63 10.80 -5.17
CA HIS A 34 -8.84 10.40 -5.87
C HIS A 34 -9.31 9.09 -5.27
N ILE A 35 -10.39 9.10 -4.50
CA ILE A 35 -10.91 7.94 -3.78
C ILE A 35 -12.21 7.50 -4.44
N ASN A 36 -12.16 6.41 -5.20
CA ASN A 36 -13.30 5.80 -5.84
C ASN A 36 -14.01 4.83 -4.87
N PHE A 37 -15.32 5.02 -4.71
CA PHE A 37 -16.17 4.14 -3.93
C PHE A 37 -16.48 2.90 -4.76
N LYS A 38 -15.96 1.73 -4.36
CA LYS A 38 -16.27 0.45 -5.03
C LYS A 38 -17.40 -0.26 -4.32
N ASP A 39 -18.05 -1.15 -5.07
CA ASP A 39 -19.08 -2.05 -4.55
C ASP A 39 -18.58 -2.86 -3.35
N GLU A 40 -19.50 -3.16 -2.44
CA GLU A 40 -19.25 -4.00 -1.28
C GLU A 40 -18.77 -5.40 -1.72
N ILE A 41 -17.57 -5.78 -1.27
CA ILE A 41 -17.06 -7.14 -1.45
C ILE A 41 -17.32 -7.92 -0.17
N LYS A 42 -18.22 -8.90 -0.22
CA LYS A 42 -18.57 -9.76 0.93
C LYS A 42 -19.09 -8.98 2.15
N GLY A 43 -19.86 -7.91 1.94
CA GLY A 43 -20.43 -7.07 3.01
C GLY A 43 -19.41 -6.14 3.68
N VAL A 44 -18.30 -5.84 3.00
CA VAL A 44 -17.29 -4.90 3.44
C VAL A 44 -17.07 -3.85 2.36
N ASP A 45 -17.23 -2.58 2.74
CA ASP A 45 -16.95 -1.44 1.86
C ASP A 45 -15.49 -1.44 1.42
N PHE A 46 -15.28 -1.36 0.11
CA PHE A 46 -13.96 -1.36 -0.50
C PHE A 46 -13.76 -0.08 -1.32
N TYR A 47 -12.52 0.40 -1.34
CA TYR A 47 -12.18 1.69 -1.89
C TYR A 47 -10.90 1.57 -2.71
N GLU A 48 -10.86 2.29 -3.83
CA GLU A 48 -9.64 2.49 -4.63
C GLU A 48 -9.21 3.94 -4.49
N LEU A 49 -7.96 4.17 -4.10
CA LEU A 49 -7.34 5.46 -3.96
C LEU A 49 -6.24 5.59 -5.01
N ALA A 50 -6.27 6.65 -5.81
CA ALA A 50 -5.18 7.08 -6.67
C ALA A 50 -4.62 8.41 -6.14
N LEU A 51 -3.33 8.46 -5.89
CA LEU A 51 -2.62 9.64 -5.41
C LEU A 51 -1.83 10.25 -6.56
N ALA A 52 -2.19 11.48 -6.95
CA ALA A 52 -1.38 12.31 -7.83
C ALA A 52 -0.49 13.24 -7.01
N THR A 53 0.78 13.33 -7.38
CA THR A 53 1.69 14.33 -6.79
C THR A 53 1.97 15.46 -7.78
N LYS A 54 2.34 16.63 -7.27
CA LYS A 54 2.65 17.80 -8.11
C LYS A 54 3.78 17.56 -9.13
N ASN A 55 4.73 16.70 -8.78
CA ASN A 55 5.97 16.53 -9.55
C ASN A 55 6.04 15.19 -10.29
N SER A 56 5.10 14.28 -10.05
CA SER A 56 5.14 12.94 -10.60
C SER A 56 4.20 12.82 -11.80
N SER A 57 4.58 11.97 -12.75
CA SER A 57 3.82 11.79 -14.01
C SER A 57 2.76 10.71 -13.88
N GLY A 58 2.80 9.91 -12.82
CA GLY A 58 1.90 8.80 -12.55
C GLY A 58 0.94 9.02 -11.38
N TYR A 59 0.16 7.98 -11.12
CA TYR A 59 -0.65 7.86 -9.92
C TYR A 59 -0.09 6.75 -9.04
N ILE A 60 -0.11 6.96 -7.74
CA ILE A 60 0.17 5.91 -6.77
C ILE A 60 -1.16 5.31 -6.34
N ASN A 61 -1.35 4.05 -6.70
CA ASN A 61 -2.61 3.36 -6.49
C ASN A 61 -2.60 2.59 -5.17
N LYS A 62 -3.71 2.65 -4.44
CA LYS A 62 -3.91 1.90 -3.21
C LYS A 62 -5.35 1.43 -3.15
N SER A 63 -5.54 0.16 -2.83
CA SER A 63 -6.88 -0.41 -2.63
C SER A 63 -7.02 -0.96 -1.22
N GLY A 64 -8.19 -0.83 -0.62
CA GLY A 64 -8.43 -1.43 0.69
C GLY A 64 -9.74 -1.01 1.34
N THR A 65 -9.89 -1.41 2.60
CA THR A 65 -11.00 -0.96 3.44
C THR A 65 -10.82 0.49 3.87
N VAL A 66 -11.88 1.10 4.41
CA VAL A 66 -11.87 2.46 4.97
C VAL A 66 -10.62 2.77 5.79
N LYS A 67 -10.26 1.90 6.73
CA LYS A 67 -9.12 2.11 7.64
C LYS A 67 -7.79 2.15 6.90
N VAL A 68 -7.64 1.35 5.83
CA VAL A 68 -6.44 1.31 5.01
C VAL A 68 -6.29 2.63 4.24
N ILE A 69 -7.36 3.08 3.59
CA ILE A 69 -7.36 4.33 2.82
C ILE A 69 -7.14 5.54 3.74
N GLN A 70 -7.89 5.63 4.84
CA GLN A 70 -7.78 6.73 5.79
C GLN A 70 -6.36 6.85 6.36
N LYS A 71 -5.78 5.71 6.77
CA LYS A 71 -4.40 5.68 7.28
C LYS A 71 -3.41 6.11 6.22
N PHE A 72 -3.56 5.61 4.98
CA PHE A 72 -2.66 5.97 3.88
C PHE A 72 -2.65 7.48 3.62
N VAL A 73 -3.83 8.10 3.49
CA VAL A 73 -3.96 9.56 3.31
C VAL A 73 -3.27 10.33 4.43
N LEU A 74 -3.51 9.94 5.69
CA LEU A 74 -2.90 10.62 6.84
C LEU A 74 -1.37 10.42 6.91
N ASP A 75 -0.88 9.24 6.55
CA ASP A 75 0.55 8.95 6.54
C ASP A 75 1.28 9.72 5.43
N VAL A 76 0.66 9.90 4.25
CA VAL A 76 1.16 10.78 3.18
C VAL A 76 1.19 12.24 3.64
N LEU A 77 0.10 12.74 4.22
CA LEU A 77 0.01 14.12 4.69
C LEU A 77 0.95 14.45 5.86
N SER A 78 1.37 13.43 6.61
CA SER A 78 2.30 13.56 7.73
C SER A 78 3.77 13.40 7.30
N ASP A 79 4.07 13.31 6.00
CA ASP A 79 5.39 13.02 5.44
C ASP A 79 6.06 11.77 6.03
N LYS A 80 5.27 10.81 6.56
CA LYS A 80 5.78 9.53 7.05
C LYS A 80 6.21 8.63 5.89
N ILE A 81 5.54 8.78 4.75
CA ILE A 81 5.90 8.13 3.50
C ILE A 81 6.81 9.11 2.75
N LYS A 82 8.12 9.01 2.98
CA LYS A 82 9.12 9.93 2.40
C LYS A 82 9.31 9.77 0.89
N ASN A 83 8.95 8.61 0.36
CA ASN A 83 9.13 8.23 -1.05
C ASN A 83 7.80 7.74 -1.60
N VAL A 84 6.89 8.70 -1.80
CA VAL A 84 5.69 8.52 -2.63
C VAL A 84 6.20 8.55 -4.08
N GLU A 85 6.88 7.49 -4.49
CA GLU A 85 7.43 7.31 -5.85
C GLU A 85 6.37 6.64 -6.74
N ASP A 86 6.26 7.10 -7.98
CA ASP A 86 5.29 6.59 -8.96
C ASP A 86 5.40 5.06 -9.11
N GLU A 87 4.35 4.34 -8.77
CA GLU A 87 4.15 2.97 -9.27
C GLU A 87 3.60 3.08 -10.70
N ASP A 88 4.45 3.44 -11.67
CA ASP A 88 4.35 2.92 -13.05
C ASP A 88 5.48 3.45 -13.95
N THR A 89 6.61 2.74 -13.94
CA THR A 89 7.23 2.22 -15.17
C THR A 89 8.14 1.07 -14.76
N THR A 90 7.61 -0.15 -14.67
CA THR A 90 8.21 -1.41 -15.13
C THR A 90 7.52 -2.57 -14.42
N GLU A 91 6.78 -3.35 -15.21
CA GLU A 91 6.68 -4.78 -14.98
C GLU A 91 8.10 -5.33 -14.75
N ASN A 92 8.47 -5.66 -13.50
CA ASN A 92 9.30 -6.83 -13.15
C ASN A 92 9.73 -6.86 -11.67
N LYS A 93 9.27 -7.93 -11.02
CA LYS A 93 10.01 -8.81 -10.09
C LYS A 93 10.27 -8.35 -8.65
N ASN A 94 9.81 -9.26 -7.79
CA ASN A 94 10.30 -9.64 -6.48
C ASN A 94 9.75 -8.88 -5.28
N TYR A 95 8.60 -9.37 -4.82
CA TYR A 95 8.36 -9.57 -3.39
C TYR A 95 9.54 -10.38 -2.79
N LYS A 96 10.57 -9.69 -2.31
CA LYS A 96 11.42 -10.21 -1.24
C LYS A 96 11.00 -9.55 0.06
N SER A 97 10.10 -10.25 0.75
CA SER A 97 9.95 -10.19 2.19
C SER A 97 11.34 -10.25 2.84
N ASN A 98 11.73 -9.18 3.54
CA ASN A 98 12.85 -9.20 4.48
C ASN A 98 12.38 -8.60 5.82
N ASN A 99 11.42 -9.27 6.45
CA ASN A 99 11.47 -9.39 7.90
C ASN A 99 12.22 -10.68 8.20
N ASP A 100 13.46 -10.57 8.67
CA ASP A 100 13.81 -11.14 9.98
C ASP A 100 15.23 -10.79 10.42
N LYS A 101 15.25 -10.06 11.55
CA LYS A 101 16.14 -10.17 12.71
C LYS A 101 17.56 -10.69 12.49
N LYS A 102 18.51 -9.78 12.76
CA LYS A 102 19.84 -10.06 13.31
C LYS A 102 19.78 -11.15 14.38
N ILE A 103 20.35 -12.33 14.11
CA ILE A 103 20.77 -13.28 15.14
C ILE A 103 22.19 -13.74 14.82
N ALA A 104 22.98 -13.75 15.89
CA ALA A 104 24.43 -13.76 15.93
C ALA A 104 25.10 -14.99 15.31
N LYS A 105 26.34 -14.76 14.84
CA LYS A 105 27.32 -15.79 14.48
C LYS A 105 27.53 -16.75 15.65
N LYS A 106 27.24 -18.04 15.45
CA LYS A 106 27.90 -19.14 16.15
C LYS A 106 28.29 -20.21 15.14
N SER A 107 29.60 -20.31 14.93
CA SER A 107 30.29 -21.40 14.25
C SER A 107 30.13 -22.68 15.05
N VAL A 108 29.55 -23.74 14.47
CA VAL A 108 29.85 -25.11 14.86
C VAL A 108 29.85 -25.98 13.61
N ASN A 109 31.05 -26.45 13.29
CA ASN A 109 31.37 -27.50 12.33
C ASN A 109 30.78 -28.83 12.84
N ASN A 110 30.12 -29.63 12.00
CA ASN A 110 30.15 -31.10 12.06
C ASN A 110 29.45 -31.76 10.86
N ASN A 111 30.24 -32.50 10.09
CA ASN A 111 29.84 -33.54 9.16
C ASN A 111 28.95 -34.60 9.86
N THR A 112 27.85 -35.02 9.24
CA THR A 112 27.65 -36.39 8.69
C THR A 112 26.19 -36.68 8.28
N LYS A 113 26.04 -37.16 7.04
CA LYS A 113 25.08 -38.14 6.49
C LYS A 113 23.65 -38.22 7.08
N SER A 114 22.66 -37.92 6.23
CA SER A 114 21.52 -38.81 6.01
C SER A 114 20.83 -38.51 4.67
N LYS A 115 20.85 -39.46 3.73
CA LYS A 115 19.98 -39.49 2.55
C LYS A 115 18.79 -40.37 2.93
N PHE A 116 17.62 -39.78 3.10
CA PHE A 116 16.38 -40.51 3.38
C PHE A 116 15.34 -40.11 2.33
N TYR A 117 15.13 -41.00 1.37
CA TYR A 117 14.08 -41.01 0.33
C TYR A 117 14.28 -40.14 -0.92
N LYS A 118 15.13 -40.66 -1.83
CA LYS A 118 14.77 -40.71 -3.26
C LYS A 118 13.63 -41.72 -3.40
N ASN A 119 12.47 -41.29 -3.89
CA ASN A 119 11.58 -42.01 -4.82
C ASN A 119 10.22 -41.29 -4.90
N LEU A 120 10.00 -40.51 -5.96
CA LEU A 120 8.68 -40.34 -6.55
C LEU A 120 8.80 -40.40 -8.07
N LYS A 121 8.01 -41.33 -8.62
CA LYS A 121 8.01 -41.90 -9.97
C LYS A 121 7.93 -40.86 -11.09
N LYS A 122 8.48 -41.22 -12.26
CA LYS A 122 7.78 -41.01 -13.54
C LYS A 122 8.05 -42.19 -14.48
N ARG A 123 7.03 -42.45 -15.29
CA ARG A 123 6.72 -43.64 -16.11
C ARG A 123 7.85 -44.10 -17.01
#